data_AF-A0A0D7EBD6-F1
#
_entry.id   AF-A0A0D7EBD6-F1
#
_cell.length_a   1.000
_cell.length_b   1.000
_cell.length_c   1.000
_cell.angle_alpha   90.00
_cell.angle_beta   90.00
_cell.angle_gamma   90.00
#
_symmetry.space_group_name_H-M   'P 1'
#
loop_
_entity.id
_entity.type
_entity.pdbx_description
1 polymer ?
#
loop_
_entity_poly.entity_id
_entity_poly.type
_entity_poly.pdbx_seq_one_letter_code
_entity_poly.pdbx_strand_id
1 'polypeptide(L)'
;MSVRRLAPKELQPASFAFTAENLAWAKREIAKYPEGRQASAVIAIMWRAQEQCGGWIPEVAIRAVADMLQMAHIRALEVATFYTMFQLQPVGKKAHVQVCGTTPCRLRGAGELIEVCKHRINHEPFQLSADEDFSWEEVECLGSCVNAPMVLIWKDTYEDLTVESFGKLLDGFASGNPPQPGPQNGRQFSAPLGGPTTLKDIETAGTGAADANNGPALTDSESKKPGAAANVQERPAPKPPMGDATAKGNM
;
A
#
# COMPACT_ATOMS: atom_id res chain seq x y z
N MET A 1 20.67 -7.24 9.15
CA MET A 1 20.05 -6.66 7.95
C MET A 1 20.62 -7.42 6.76
N SER A 2 19.82 -8.28 6.12
CA SER A 2 20.24 -8.94 4.89
C SER A 2 20.53 -7.87 3.84
N VAL A 3 21.64 -8.01 3.11
CA VAL A 3 21.99 -7.10 2.02
C VAL A 3 21.01 -7.35 0.87
N ARG A 4 20.05 -6.46 0.65
CA ARG A 4 19.17 -6.49 -0.54
C ARG A 4 20.02 -6.17 -1.77
N ARG A 5 20.10 -7.12 -2.70
CA ARG A 5 20.95 -7.01 -3.90
C ARG A 5 20.10 -6.66 -5.12
N LEU A 6 20.67 -5.87 -6.03
CA LEU A 6 20.12 -5.63 -7.36
C LEU A 6 20.10 -6.92 -8.17
N ALA A 7 19.22 -6.98 -9.16
CA ALA A 7 19.18 -8.07 -10.12
C ALA A 7 20.54 -8.27 -10.79
N PRO A 8 20.96 -9.53 -11.03
CA PRO A 8 22.16 -9.85 -11.79
C PRO A 8 22.21 -9.08 -13.12
N LYS A 9 23.42 -8.78 -13.60
CA LYS A 9 23.63 -7.94 -14.79
C LYS A 9 22.94 -8.51 -16.04
N GLU A 10 22.76 -9.82 -16.07
CA GLU A 10 22.13 -10.57 -17.15
C GLU A 10 20.64 -10.25 -17.28
N LEU A 11 19.98 -9.86 -16.18
CA LEU A 11 18.56 -9.48 -16.15
C LEU A 11 18.35 -7.96 -16.25
N GLN A 12 19.40 -7.16 -16.12
CA GLN A 12 19.31 -5.70 -16.18
C GLN A 12 19.10 -5.24 -17.63
N PRO A 13 18.14 -4.36 -17.91
CA PRO A 13 18.00 -3.77 -19.24
C PRO A 13 19.20 -2.88 -19.56
N ALA A 14 19.57 -2.82 -20.84
CA ALA A 14 20.72 -2.04 -21.31
C ALA A 14 20.52 -0.52 -21.16
N SER A 15 19.28 -0.05 -21.22
CA SER A 15 18.93 1.35 -21.07
C SER A 15 17.53 1.51 -20.47
N PHE A 16 17.28 2.69 -19.91
CA PHE A 16 15.96 3.09 -19.43
C PHE A 16 15.70 4.54 -19.86
N ALA A 17 14.49 4.77 -20.35
CA ALA A 17 13.95 6.10 -20.59
C ALA A 17 12.49 6.12 -20.15
N PHE A 18 12.07 7.19 -19.50
CA PHE A 18 10.65 7.39 -19.21
C PHE A 18 9.86 7.53 -20.51
N THR A 19 8.63 7.00 -20.53
CA THR A 19 7.66 7.38 -21.57
C THR A 19 7.41 8.89 -21.53
N ALA A 20 6.98 9.49 -22.64
CA ALA A 20 6.71 10.93 -22.69
C ALA A 20 5.72 11.37 -21.61
N GLU A 21 4.69 10.56 -21.34
CA GLU A 21 3.71 10.78 -20.27
C GLU A 21 4.36 10.74 -18.88
N ASN A 22 5.16 9.71 -18.60
CA ASN A 22 5.81 9.56 -17.29
C ASN A 22 6.87 10.61 -17.05
N LEU A 23 7.56 11.06 -18.10
CA LEU A 23 8.52 12.16 -18.01
C LEU A 23 7.81 13.49 -17.68
N ALA A 24 6.67 13.76 -18.33
CA ALA A 24 5.86 14.94 -18.03
C ALA A 24 5.30 14.88 -16.61
N TRP A 25 4.84 13.70 -16.17
CA TRP A 25 4.41 13.48 -14.79
C TRP A 25 5.55 13.70 -13.79
N ALA A 26 6.74 13.16 -14.03
CA ALA A 26 7.90 13.32 -13.15
C ALA A 26 8.31 14.80 -13.01
N LYS A 27 8.29 15.57 -14.10
CA LYS A 27 8.53 17.02 -14.06
C LYS A 27 7.51 17.77 -13.20
N ARG A 28 6.22 17.39 -13.26
CA ARG A 28 5.19 17.95 -12.37
C ARG A 28 5.42 17.58 -10.91
N GLU A 29 5.87 16.36 -10.64
CA GLU A 29 6.18 15.90 -9.29
C GLU A 29 7.36 16.67 -8.69
N ILE A 30 8.41 16.90 -9.48
CA ILE A 30 9.57 17.72 -9.09
C ILE A 30 9.13 19.15 -8.73
N ALA A 31 8.22 19.73 -9.52
CA ALA A 31 7.73 21.09 -9.32
C ALA A 31 6.94 21.30 -8.02
N LYS A 32 6.53 20.24 -7.33
CA LYS A 32 5.90 20.35 -6.00
C LYS A 32 6.90 20.76 -4.90
N TYR A 33 8.20 20.62 -5.15
CA TYR A 33 9.23 20.90 -4.17
C TYR A 33 9.91 22.24 -4.47
N PRO A 34 10.33 23.00 -3.43
CA PRO A 34 11.08 24.23 -3.60
C PRO A 34 12.39 24.02 -4.38
N GLU A 35 12.87 25.09 -5.00
CA GLU A 35 14.19 25.10 -5.65
C GLU A 35 15.29 24.68 -4.66
N GLY A 36 16.21 23.81 -5.12
CA GLY A 36 17.26 23.20 -4.30
C GLY A 36 16.80 22.01 -3.45
N ARG A 37 15.50 21.67 -3.45
CA ARG A 37 14.92 20.54 -2.70
C ARG A 37 14.28 19.47 -3.60
N GLN A 38 14.57 19.50 -4.90
CA GLN A 38 14.02 18.59 -5.90
C GLN A 38 14.30 17.10 -5.60
N ALA A 39 15.41 16.80 -4.92
CA ALA A 39 15.75 15.45 -4.46
C ALA A 39 14.65 14.78 -3.62
N SER A 40 13.76 15.56 -3.00
CA SER A 40 12.61 15.04 -2.23
C SER A 40 11.61 14.25 -3.09
N ALA A 41 11.60 14.46 -4.41
CA ALA A 41 10.74 13.75 -5.35
C ALA A 41 11.21 12.31 -5.66
N VAL A 42 12.39 11.90 -5.16
CA VAL A 42 13.05 10.64 -5.54
C VAL A 42 12.16 9.41 -5.36
N ILE A 43 11.47 9.28 -4.23
CA ILE A 43 10.62 8.12 -3.95
C ILE A 43 9.46 8.04 -4.95
N ALA A 44 8.78 9.16 -5.19
CA ALA A 44 7.64 9.22 -6.10
C ALA A 44 8.04 8.91 -7.55
N ILE A 45 9.18 9.44 -8.00
CA ILE A 45 9.67 9.20 -9.37
C ILE A 45 10.18 7.76 -9.53
N MET A 46 10.89 7.22 -8.53
CA MET A 46 11.31 5.81 -8.53
C MET A 46 10.11 4.86 -8.55
N TRP A 47 9.05 5.18 -7.81
CA TRP A 47 7.82 4.39 -7.82
C TRP A 47 7.22 4.34 -9.23
N ARG A 48 7.16 5.50 -9.91
CA ARG A 48 6.69 5.56 -11.30
C ARG A 48 7.60 4.81 -12.27
N ALA A 49 8.90 4.85 -12.06
CA ALA A 49 9.86 4.08 -12.86
C ALA A 49 9.66 2.57 -12.68
N GLN A 50 9.41 2.11 -11.45
CA GLN A 50 9.11 0.72 -11.13
C GLN A 50 7.83 0.23 -11.84
N GLU A 51 6.77 1.04 -11.82
CA GLU A 51 5.53 0.73 -12.57
C GLU A 51 5.81 0.55 -14.06
N GLN A 52 6.61 1.45 -14.65
CA GLN A 52 6.94 1.38 -16.07
C GLN A 52 7.79 0.14 -16.42
N CYS A 53 8.61 -0.34 -15.48
CA CYS A 53 9.50 -1.49 -15.68
C CYS A 53 8.84 -2.84 -15.37
N GLY A 54 7.52 -2.88 -15.18
CA GLY A 54 6.79 -4.12 -14.92
C GLY A 54 6.85 -4.58 -13.45
N GLY A 55 6.90 -3.63 -12.51
CA GLY A 55 6.74 -3.92 -11.08
C GLY A 55 8.05 -4.04 -10.30
N TRP A 56 9.20 -3.90 -10.96
CA TRP A 56 10.52 -3.86 -10.32
C TRP A 56 11.37 -2.70 -10.85
N ILE A 57 12.42 -2.31 -10.14
CA ILE A 57 13.25 -1.15 -10.48
C ILE A 57 14.69 -1.57 -10.85
N PRO A 58 15.06 -1.51 -12.14
CA PRO A 58 16.41 -1.85 -12.58
C PRO A 58 17.43 -0.76 -12.20
N GLU A 59 18.71 -1.13 -12.15
CA GLU A 59 19.80 -0.21 -11.79
C GLU A 59 19.86 1.00 -12.73
N VAL A 60 19.64 0.78 -14.03
CA VAL A 60 19.63 1.84 -15.04
C VAL A 60 18.50 2.84 -14.81
N ALA A 61 17.34 2.40 -14.29
CA ALA A 61 16.25 3.31 -13.93
C ALA A 61 16.59 4.13 -12.67
N ILE A 62 17.19 3.50 -11.66
CA ILE A 62 17.67 4.20 -10.45
C ILE A 62 18.66 5.31 -10.83
N ARG A 63 19.62 5.02 -11.71
CA ARG A 63 20.61 6.00 -12.21
C ARG A 63 19.94 7.12 -13.00
N ALA A 64 19.01 6.79 -13.90
CA ALA A 64 18.28 7.81 -14.66
C ALA A 64 17.48 8.77 -13.77
N VAL A 65 16.87 8.26 -12.69
CA VAL A 65 16.19 9.11 -11.69
C VAL A 65 17.20 9.98 -10.93
N ALA A 66 18.35 9.43 -10.57
CA ALA A 66 19.41 10.17 -9.90
C ALA A 66 19.94 11.33 -10.77
N ASP A 67 20.20 11.07 -12.04
CA ASP A 67 20.63 12.07 -13.03
C ASP A 67 19.57 13.17 -13.21
N MET A 68 18.30 12.78 -13.32
CA MET A 68 17.17 13.72 -13.46
C MET A 68 17.06 14.69 -12.27
N LEU A 69 17.32 14.19 -11.06
CA LEU A 69 17.26 14.97 -9.82
C LEU A 69 18.61 15.60 -9.44
N GLN A 70 19.63 15.47 -10.29
CA GLN A 70 20.99 15.95 -10.04
C GLN A 70 21.56 15.46 -8.70
N MET A 71 21.26 14.22 -8.32
CA MET A 71 21.74 13.61 -7.08
C MET A 71 22.81 12.55 -7.35
N ALA A 72 23.70 12.34 -6.37
CA ALA A 72 24.68 11.28 -6.46
C ALA A 72 24.00 9.90 -6.52
N HIS A 73 24.43 9.04 -7.45
CA HIS A 73 23.84 7.70 -7.64
C HIS A 73 23.77 6.86 -6.35
N ILE A 74 24.76 7.01 -5.46
CA ILE A 74 24.78 6.29 -4.19
C ILE A 74 23.58 6.66 -3.30
N ARG A 75 23.11 7.91 -3.34
CA ARG A 75 21.94 8.34 -2.55
C ARG A 75 20.65 7.70 -3.08
N ALA A 76 20.52 7.63 -4.41
CA ALA A 76 19.42 6.93 -5.06
C ALA A 76 19.43 5.43 -4.72
N LEU A 77 20.61 4.79 -4.72
CA LEU A 77 20.76 3.38 -4.34
C LEU A 77 20.45 3.13 -2.85
N GLU A 78 20.86 4.04 -1.96
CA GLU A 78 20.49 3.97 -0.54
C GLU A 78 18.97 4.00 -0.36
N VAL A 79 18.26 4.91 -1.05
CA VAL A 79 16.79 4.96 -1.03
C VAL A 79 16.19 3.65 -1.55
N ALA A 80 16.62 3.18 -2.72
CA ALA A 80 16.07 1.98 -3.35
C ALA A 80 16.29 0.72 -2.50
N THR A 81 17.42 0.62 -1.81
CA THR A 81 17.74 -0.54 -0.95
C THR A 81 17.09 -0.45 0.43
N PHE A 82 16.90 0.76 0.96
CA PHE A 82 16.30 1.01 2.28
C PHE A 82 14.79 0.73 2.30
N TYR A 83 14.04 1.21 1.31
CA TYR A 83 12.59 1.00 1.25
C TYR A 83 12.26 -0.35 0.61
N THR A 84 11.61 -1.23 1.36
CA THR A 84 11.30 -2.61 0.93
C THR A 84 10.34 -2.66 -0.26
N MET A 85 9.49 -1.65 -0.43
CA MET A 85 8.53 -1.58 -1.53
C MET A 85 9.18 -1.44 -2.92
N PHE A 86 10.44 -1.00 -2.98
CA PHE A 86 11.19 -1.03 -4.23
C PHE A 86 11.68 -2.44 -4.50
N GLN A 87 11.13 -3.07 -5.53
CA GLN A 87 11.50 -4.43 -5.89
C GLN A 87 12.77 -4.41 -6.75
N LEU A 88 13.86 -4.94 -6.22
CA LEU A 88 15.19 -4.89 -6.86
C LEU A 88 15.45 -6.09 -7.78
N GLN A 89 14.48 -6.99 -7.89
CA GLN A 89 14.47 -8.21 -8.70
C GLN A 89 13.16 -8.24 -9.50
N PRO A 90 13.13 -8.89 -10.68
CA PRO A 90 11.88 -9.12 -11.41
C PRO A 90 10.81 -9.78 -10.55
N VAL A 91 9.57 -9.31 -10.70
CA VAL A 91 8.38 -9.85 -10.03
C VAL A 91 7.40 -10.41 -11.06
N GLY A 92 6.42 -11.18 -10.57
CA GLY A 92 5.42 -11.83 -11.41
C GLY A 92 4.63 -10.84 -12.28
N LYS A 93 4.46 -11.17 -13.56
CA LYS A 93 3.85 -10.27 -14.56
C LYS A 93 2.38 -9.95 -14.29
N LYS A 94 1.62 -10.91 -13.75
CA LYS A 94 0.20 -10.76 -13.44
C LYS A 94 -0.01 -10.29 -12.01
N ALA A 95 0.71 -10.88 -11.05
CA ALA A 95 0.60 -10.50 -9.66
C ALA A 95 1.89 -10.70 -8.87
N HIS A 96 2.19 -9.71 -8.04
CA HIS A 96 3.15 -9.81 -6.95
C HIS A 96 2.40 -9.78 -5.61
N VAL A 97 2.37 -10.93 -4.93
CA VAL A 97 1.52 -11.17 -3.76
C VAL A 97 2.30 -10.97 -2.46
N GLN A 98 1.92 -9.95 -1.69
CA GLN A 98 2.53 -9.65 -0.40
C GLN A 98 1.57 -10.08 0.72
N VAL A 99 1.91 -11.16 1.42
CA VAL A 99 1.06 -11.74 2.47
C VAL A 99 1.44 -11.17 3.83
N CYS A 100 0.48 -10.59 4.57
CA CYS A 100 0.75 -10.11 5.93
C CYS A 100 0.99 -11.28 6.91
N GLY A 101 2.24 -11.44 7.35
CA GLY A 101 2.67 -12.51 8.27
C GLY A 101 2.51 -12.20 9.77
N THR A 102 2.13 -10.96 10.10
CA THR A 102 2.12 -10.45 11.48
C THR A 102 0.98 -10.99 12.34
N THR A 103 1.11 -10.82 13.66
CA THR A 103 0.28 -11.47 14.68
C THR A 103 -1.23 -11.42 14.42
N PRO A 104 -1.87 -10.27 14.11
CA PRO A 104 -3.31 -10.26 13.89
C PRO A 104 -3.75 -11.13 12.70
N CYS A 105 -3.00 -11.07 11.58
CA CYS A 105 -3.26 -11.91 10.41
C CYS A 105 -2.94 -13.38 10.68
N ARG A 106 -1.85 -13.65 11.41
CA ARG A 106 -1.45 -15.02 11.80
C ARG A 106 -2.50 -15.69 12.70
N LEU A 107 -3.07 -14.97 13.67
CA LEU A 107 -4.18 -15.45 14.50
C LEU A 107 -5.46 -15.73 13.69
N ARG A 108 -5.61 -15.08 12.54
CA ARG A 108 -6.75 -15.21 11.64
C ARG A 108 -6.55 -16.19 10.49
N GLY A 109 -5.43 -16.92 10.47
CA GLY A 109 -5.16 -17.97 9.48
C GLY A 109 -4.23 -17.59 8.33
N ALA A 110 -3.47 -16.49 8.42
CA ALA A 110 -2.52 -16.12 7.36
C ALA A 110 -1.45 -17.18 7.05
N GLY A 111 -1.16 -18.09 8.00
CA GLY A 111 -0.30 -19.25 7.73
C GLY A 111 -0.85 -20.15 6.63
N GLU A 112 -2.17 -20.33 6.56
CA GLU A 112 -2.81 -21.11 5.50
C GLU A 112 -2.69 -20.40 4.14
N LEU A 113 -2.75 -19.06 4.11
CA LEU A 113 -2.52 -18.30 2.88
C LEU A 113 -1.07 -18.42 2.40
N ILE A 114 -0.10 -18.41 3.31
CA ILE A 114 1.32 -18.65 2.98
C ILE A 114 1.49 -20.05 2.37
N GLU A 115 0.83 -21.07 2.91
CA GLU A 115 0.88 -22.41 2.32
C GLU A 115 0.25 -22.43 0.91
N VAL A 116 -0.84 -21.70 0.65
CA VAL A 116 -1.36 -21.55 -0.73
C VAL A 116 -0.32 -20.93 -1.66
N CYS A 117 0.38 -19.88 -1.23
CA CYS A 117 1.47 -19.27 -2.03
C CYS A 117 2.59 -20.28 -2.34
N LYS A 118 3.03 -21.05 -1.34
CA LYS A 118 4.07 -22.07 -1.51
C LYS A 118 3.70 -23.12 -2.55
N HIS A 119 2.44 -23.56 -2.53
CA HIS A 119 1.98 -24.62 -3.44
C HIS A 119 1.64 -24.11 -4.84
N ARG A 120 1.04 -22.93 -4.97
CA ARG A 120 0.55 -22.42 -6.27
C ARG A 120 1.54 -21.52 -7.01
N ILE A 121 2.40 -20.80 -6.30
CA ILE A 121 3.32 -19.82 -6.90
C ILE A 121 4.74 -20.38 -6.92
N ASN A 122 5.37 -20.49 -5.76
CA ASN A 122 6.70 -21.08 -5.59
C ASN A 122 6.91 -21.44 -4.12
N HIS A 123 7.57 -22.55 -3.82
CA HIS A 123 7.87 -22.92 -2.43
C HIS A 123 8.74 -21.89 -1.71
N GLU A 124 9.66 -21.24 -2.43
CA GLU A 124 10.52 -20.20 -1.89
C GLU A 124 9.91 -18.81 -2.13
N PRO A 125 9.83 -17.95 -1.10
CA PRO A 125 9.42 -16.56 -1.30
C PRO A 125 10.45 -15.81 -2.15
N PHE A 126 10.03 -14.70 -2.76
CA PHE A 126 10.80 -13.87 -3.69
C PHE A 126 11.18 -14.54 -5.01
N GLN A 127 10.77 -15.80 -5.24
CA GLN A 127 10.96 -16.49 -6.51
C GLN A 127 9.71 -16.36 -7.39
N LEU A 128 9.96 -16.33 -8.70
CA LEU A 128 8.90 -16.38 -9.71
C LEU A 128 8.27 -17.77 -9.76
N SER A 129 7.00 -17.83 -10.14
CA SER A 129 6.38 -19.07 -10.60
C SER A 129 7.00 -19.55 -11.91
N ALA A 130 6.80 -20.83 -12.25
CA ALA A 130 7.39 -21.43 -13.45
C ALA A 130 6.96 -20.76 -14.78
N ASP A 131 5.80 -20.11 -14.79
CA ASP A 131 5.25 -19.33 -15.91
C ASP A 131 5.59 -17.83 -15.82
N GLU A 132 6.33 -17.40 -14.80
CA GLU A 132 6.71 -16.01 -14.51
C GLU A 132 5.52 -15.05 -14.28
N ASP A 133 4.30 -15.58 -14.13
CA ASP A 133 3.10 -14.77 -13.96
C ASP A 133 2.92 -14.30 -12.51
N PHE A 134 3.42 -15.07 -11.54
CA PHE A 134 3.24 -14.84 -10.12
C PHE A 134 4.57 -14.78 -9.37
N SER A 135 4.56 -14.06 -8.26
CA SER A 135 5.61 -14.06 -7.24
C SER A 135 4.96 -13.75 -5.89
N TRP A 136 5.61 -14.14 -4.80
CA TRP A 136 5.09 -13.83 -3.48
C TRP A 136 6.19 -13.56 -2.45
N GLU A 137 5.84 -12.81 -1.42
CA GLU A 137 6.66 -12.61 -0.23
C GLU A 137 5.77 -12.52 1.02
N GLU A 138 6.34 -12.90 2.17
CA GLU A 138 5.76 -12.58 3.48
C GLU A 138 6.23 -11.19 3.88
N VAL A 139 5.27 -10.31 4.20
CA VAL A 139 5.53 -8.94 4.62
C VAL A 139 5.05 -8.68 6.04
N GLU A 140 5.52 -7.56 6.59
CA GLU A 140 5.10 -7.06 7.89
C GLU A 140 3.66 -6.48 7.84
N CYS A 141 3.26 -5.79 8.90
CA CYS A 141 1.89 -5.30 9.06
C CYS A 141 1.51 -4.32 7.93
N LEU A 142 0.46 -4.67 7.19
CA LEU A 142 -0.13 -3.86 6.12
C LEU A 142 -1.26 -2.93 6.62
N GLY A 143 -1.49 -2.86 7.93
CA GLY A 143 -2.41 -1.88 8.54
C GLY A 143 -3.91 -2.18 8.44
N SER A 144 -4.32 -3.32 7.85
CA SER A 144 -5.73 -3.73 7.75
C SER A 144 -6.11 -4.83 8.75
N CYS A 145 -5.72 -4.65 10.03
CA CYS A 145 -5.84 -5.68 11.06
C CYS A 145 -7.30 -6.10 11.35
N VAL A 146 -8.25 -5.17 11.21
CA VAL A 146 -9.68 -5.46 11.40
C VAL A 146 -10.27 -6.29 10.25
N ASN A 147 -9.52 -6.46 9.15
CA ASN A 147 -9.85 -7.26 7.97
C ASN A 147 -8.89 -8.42 7.72
N ALA A 148 -8.25 -8.89 8.80
CA ALA A 148 -7.38 -10.04 8.76
C ALA A 148 -8.12 -11.37 8.45
N PRO A 149 -7.50 -12.29 7.70
CA PRO A 149 -6.19 -12.17 7.06
C PRO A 149 -6.30 -11.47 5.69
N MET A 150 -5.22 -10.84 5.25
CA MET A 150 -5.20 -10.04 4.03
C MET A 150 -3.87 -10.12 3.28
N VAL A 151 -3.92 -9.79 1.99
CA VAL A 151 -2.75 -9.64 1.12
C VAL A 151 -2.80 -8.29 0.42
N LEU A 152 -1.64 -7.77 0.04
CA LEU A 152 -1.49 -6.66 -0.90
C LEU A 152 -1.03 -7.22 -2.24
N ILE A 153 -1.75 -6.90 -3.31
CA ILE A 153 -1.33 -7.19 -4.68
C ILE A 153 -1.25 -5.87 -5.43
N TRP A 154 -0.07 -5.53 -5.92
CA TRP A 154 0.24 -4.20 -6.48
C TRP A 154 -0.06 -3.07 -5.49
N LYS A 155 -1.19 -2.38 -5.66
CA LYS A 155 -1.62 -1.24 -4.84
C LYS A 155 -2.86 -1.54 -4.01
N ASP A 156 -3.48 -2.70 -4.26
CA ASP A 156 -4.82 -3.01 -3.80
C ASP A 156 -4.79 -4.06 -2.69
N THR A 157 -5.57 -3.83 -1.65
CA THR A 157 -5.72 -4.76 -0.54
C THR A 157 -6.84 -5.74 -0.83
N TYR A 158 -6.61 -7.01 -0.51
CA TYR A 158 -7.61 -8.07 -0.58
C TYR A 158 -7.70 -8.72 0.79
N GLU A 159 -8.89 -8.70 1.37
CA GLU A 159 -9.07 -8.83 2.81
C GLU A 159 -10.13 -9.87 3.17
N ASP A 160 -10.19 -10.25 4.46
CA ASP A 160 -11.08 -11.32 4.95
C ASP A 160 -10.94 -12.63 4.15
N LEU A 161 -9.69 -12.94 3.79
CA LEU A 161 -9.41 -14.06 2.91
C LEU A 161 -9.54 -15.39 3.64
N THR A 162 -10.06 -16.38 2.93
CA THR A 162 -9.98 -17.79 3.27
C THR A 162 -9.08 -18.47 2.22
N VAL A 163 -8.67 -19.71 2.47
CA VAL A 163 -7.95 -20.52 1.46
C VAL A 163 -8.72 -20.56 0.14
N GLU A 164 -10.05 -20.71 0.19
CA GLU A 164 -10.90 -20.75 -0.99
C GLU A 164 -10.97 -19.40 -1.71
N SER A 165 -11.27 -18.30 -1.00
CA SER A 165 -11.38 -16.98 -1.64
C SER A 165 -10.03 -16.47 -2.13
N PHE A 166 -8.93 -16.84 -1.47
CA PHE A 166 -7.59 -16.55 -1.94
C PHE A 166 -7.22 -17.36 -3.19
N GLY A 167 -7.64 -18.63 -3.28
CA GLY A 167 -7.52 -19.41 -4.51
C GLY A 167 -8.24 -18.73 -5.70
N LYS A 168 -9.49 -18.31 -5.48
CA LYS A 168 -10.28 -17.57 -6.48
C LYS A 168 -9.66 -16.22 -6.85
N LEU A 169 -9.05 -15.52 -5.89
CA LEU A 169 -8.31 -14.28 -6.14
C LEU A 169 -7.17 -14.53 -7.13
N LEU A 170 -6.35 -15.56 -6.89
CA LEU A 170 -5.25 -15.92 -7.77
C LEU A 170 -5.74 -16.34 -9.18
N ASP A 171 -6.84 -17.10 -9.26
CA ASP A 171 -7.45 -17.48 -10.54
C ASP A 171 -7.99 -16.26 -11.30
N GLY A 172 -8.53 -15.27 -10.57
CA GLY A 172 -8.95 -13.98 -11.12
C GLY A 172 -7.79 -13.23 -11.77
N PHE A 173 -6.65 -13.12 -11.08
CA PHE A 173 -5.44 -12.55 -11.67
C PHE A 173 -4.93 -13.37 -12.86
N ALA A 174 -4.93 -14.70 -12.77
CA ALA A 174 -4.47 -15.58 -13.85
C ALA A 174 -5.28 -15.40 -15.15
N SER A 175 -6.59 -15.21 -15.01
CA SER A 175 -7.55 -15.02 -16.11
C SER A 175 -7.72 -13.56 -16.56
N GLY A 176 -7.09 -12.60 -15.89
CA GLY A 176 -7.22 -11.17 -16.16
C GLY A 176 -8.51 -10.53 -15.64
N ASN A 177 -9.27 -11.23 -14.80
CA ASN A 177 -10.50 -10.74 -14.16
C ASN A 177 -10.37 -10.82 -12.64
N PRO A 178 -9.49 -10.01 -12.01
CA PRO A 178 -9.35 -10.03 -10.56
C PRO A 178 -10.66 -9.58 -9.88
N PRO A 179 -10.99 -10.12 -8.69
CA PRO A 179 -12.09 -9.63 -7.89
C PRO A 179 -11.84 -8.18 -7.45
N GLN A 180 -12.89 -7.54 -6.92
CA GLN A 180 -12.79 -6.17 -6.43
C GLN A 180 -11.92 -6.09 -5.17
N PRO A 181 -11.07 -5.06 -5.04
CA PRO A 181 -10.32 -4.80 -3.81
C PRO A 181 -11.22 -4.64 -2.58
N GLY A 182 -10.68 -5.01 -1.42
CA GLY A 182 -11.34 -4.94 -0.11
C GLY A 182 -11.76 -6.31 0.45
N PRO A 183 -12.76 -6.33 1.36
CA PRO A 183 -13.26 -7.55 2.00
C PRO A 183 -13.88 -8.54 1.00
N GLN A 184 -13.46 -9.80 1.06
CA GLN A 184 -14.00 -10.86 0.19
C GLN A 184 -15.19 -11.61 0.78
N ASN A 185 -15.68 -11.19 1.95
CA ASN A 185 -16.80 -11.82 2.68
C ASN A 185 -18.13 -11.03 2.60
N GLY A 186 -18.18 -9.95 1.82
CA GLY A 186 -19.39 -9.16 1.57
C GLY A 186 -19.70 -8.08 2.60
N ARG A 187 -18.86 -7.86 3.63
CA ARG A 187 -19.05 -6.74 4.55
C ARG A 187 -18.65 -5.41 3.92
N GLN A 188 -19.21 -4.32 4.45
CA GLN A 188 -18.91 -2.97 4.01
C GLN A 188 -17.60 -2.47 4.66
N PHE A 189 -16.52 -2.39 3.89
CA PHE A 189 -15.21 -1.91 4.37
C PHE A 189 -14.79 -2.62 5.67
N SER A 190 -14.68 -1.90 6.78
CA SER A 190 -14.34 -2.44 8.11
C SER A 190 -15.55 -2.65 9.03
N ALA A 191 -16.78 -2.55 8.51
CA ALA A 191 -17.99 -2.77 9.31
C ALA A 191 -18.06 -4.22 9.83
N PRO A 192 -18.81 -4.47 10.92
CA PRO A 192 -19.16 -5.82 11.32
C PRO A 192 -19.88 -6.57 10.18
N LEU A 193 -19.71 -7.89 10.11
CA LEU A 193 -20.31 -8.72 9.06
C LEU A 193 -21.86 -8.63 9.01
N GLY A 194 -22.49 -8.33 10.14
CA GLY A 194 -23.95 -8.08 10.24
C GLY A 194 -24.39 -6.65 9.92
N GLY A 195 -23.50 -5.82 9.39
CA GLY A 195 -23.75 -4.41 9.08
C GLY A 195 -23.28 -3.44 10.17
N PRO A 196 -23.40 -2.12 9.90
CA PRO A 196 -22.91 -1.07 10.80
C PRO A 196 -23.70 -1.04 12.12
N THR A 197 -22.99 -1.11 13.24
CA THR A 197 -23.56 -0.95 14.59
C THR A 197 -23.49 0.49 15.09
N THR A 198 -22.69 1.34 14.43
CA THR A 198 -22.50 2.77 14.69
C THR A 198 -22.77 3.55 13.40
N LEU A 199 -22.86 4.89 13.50
CA LEU A 199 -23.12 5.78 12.35
C LEU A 199 -24.40 5.42 11.56
N LYS A 200 -25.45 4.97 12.27
CA LYS A 200 -26.73 4.54 11.67
C LYS A 200 -27.61 5.69 11.21
N ASP A 201 -27.43 6.87 11.83
CA ASP A 201 -28.29 8.04 11.63
C ASP A 201 -27.71 9.02 10.60
N ILE A 202 -26.58 8.66 9.98
CA ILE A 202 -26.06 9.38 8.82
C ILE A 202 -26.70 8.70 7.62
N GLU A 203 -27.57 9.41 6.90
CA GLU A 203 -27.97 8.98 5.56
C GLU A 203 -26.69 8.77 4.77
N THR A 204 -26.39 7.51 4.44
CA THR A 204 -25.20 7.15 3.69
C THR A 204 -25.25 7.88 2.36
N ALA A 205 -24.52 8.98 2.24
CA ALA A 205 -24.18 9.55 0.95
C ALA A 205 -23.38 8.48 0.20
N GLY A 206 -24.05 7.79 -0.72
CA GLY A 206 -23.45 6.82 -1.64
C GLY A 206 -23.67 5.36 -1.27
N THR A 207 -24.84 4.82 -1.63
CA THR A 207 -24.88 3.44 -2.12
C THR A 207 -24.23 3.43 -3.50
N GLY A 208 -23.08 2.77 -3.62
CA GLY A 208 -22.55 2.27 -4.90
C GLY A 208 -22.58 3.25 -6.10
N ALA A 209 -21.88 4.37 -6.01
CA ALA A 209 -21.34 5.04 -7.18
C ALA A 209 -20.17 5.89 -6.72
N ALA A 210 -19.11 5.94 -7.51
CA ALA A 210 -18.10 6.96 -7.44
C ALA A 210 -18.76 8.33 -7.71
N ASP A 211 -19.39 8.92 -6.69
CA ASP A 211 -20.00 10.24 -6.79
C ASP A 211 -19.11 11.29 -6.10
N ALA A 212 -18.29 11.90 -6.95
CA ALA A 212 -18.28 13.35 -7.14
C ALA A 212 -18.01 14.26 -5.93
N ASN A 213 -17.19 13.82 -4.97
CA ASN A 213 -16.44 14.77 -4.15
C ASN A 213 -14.96 14.40 -4.12
N ASN A 214 -14.23 14.85 -5.15
CA ASN A 214 -12.76 14.84 -5.21
C ASN A 214 -12.11 15.85 -4.23
N GLY A 215 -12.73 16.06 -3.06
CA GLY A 215 -12.19 16.90 -1.99
C GLY A 215 -11.64 16.02 -0.87
N PRO A 216 -10.50 16.36 -0.26
CA PRO A 216 -10.09 15.72 0.99
C PRO A 216 -11.21 15.89 2.03
N ALA A 217 -11.38 14.88 2.91
CA ALA A 217 -12.34 14.90 4.02
C ALA A 217 -12.18 16.09 4.99
N LEU A 218 -11.11 16.88 4.82
CA LEU A 218 -10.87 18.16 5.46
C LEU A 218 -10.72 19.21 4.36
N THR A 219 -11.77 20.00 4.13
CA THR A 219 -11.73 21.15 3.22
C THR A 219 -11.20 22.37 3.98
N ASP A 220 -9.91 22.36 4.33
CA ASP A 220 -9.26 23.65 4.56
C ASP A 220 -9.13 24.29 3.17
N SER A 221 -9.88 25.35 2.93
CA SER A 221 -9.99 26.00 1.62
C SER A 221 -8.64 26.53 1.09
N GLU A 222 -7.62 26.63 1.94
CA GLU A 222 -6.22 26.89 1.55
C GLU A 222 -5.23 26.19 2.48
N SER A 223 -4.09 25.77 1.93
CA SER A 223 -2.98 25.21 2.72
C SER A 223 -2.41 26.26 3.67
N LYS A 224 -2.25 25.91 4.95
CA LYS A 224 -1.64 26.82 5.95
C LYS A 224 -0.19 27.12 5.60
N LYS A 225 0.19 28.41 5.65
CA LYS A 225 1.57 28.85 5.45
C LYS A 225 2.46 28.40 6.64
N PRO A 226 3.76 28.14 6.40
CA PRO A 226 4.71 27.82 7.48
C PRO A 226 4.72 28.91 8.56
N GLY A 227 4.53 28.52 9.82
CA GLY A 227 4.48 29.43 10.98
C GLY A 227 3.08 29.80 11.47
N ALA A 228 2.01 29.40 10.76
CA ALA A 228 0.65 29.53 11.27
C ALA A 228 0.38 28.50 12.38
N ALA A 229 -0.37 28.89 13.42
CA ALA A 229 -0.73 27.99 14.51
C ALA A 229 -1.55 26.79 14.00
N ALA A 230 -1.27 25.61 14.57
CA ALA A 230 -2.11 24.43 14.39
C ALA A 230 -3.54 24.75 14.86
N ASN A 231 -4.54 24.06 14.30
CA ASN A 231 -5.93 24.24 14.74
C ASN A 231 -5.99 23.96 16.25
N VAL A 232 -6.36 24.97 17.04
CA VAL A 232 -6.63 24.79 18.46
C VAL A 232 -7.95 24.05 18.52
N GLN A 233 -7.91 22.73 18.72
CA GLN A 233 -9.07 22.05 19.29
C GLN A 233 -9.22 22.60 20.70
N GLU A 234 -10.25 23.41 20.94
CA GLU A 234 -10.75 23.57 22.30
C GLU A 234 -11.12 22.16 22.78
N ARG A 235 -10.33 21.63 23.73
CA ARG A 235 -10.70 20.38 24.39
C ARG A 235 -12.07 20.61 25.01
N PRO A 236 -13.06 19.74 24.76
CA PRO A 236 -14.30 19.78 25.50
C PRO A 236 -13.98 19.80 26.99
N ALA A 237 -14.62 20.70 27.75
CA ALA A 237 -14.44 20.73 29.19
C ALA A 237 -14.66 19.32 29.76
N PRO A 238 -13.77 18.82 30.64
CA PRO A 238 -13.93 17.49 31.21
C PRO A 238 -15.31 17.40 31.86
N LYS A 239 -16.03 16.30 31.59
CA LYS A 239 -17.31 16.06 32.25
C LYS A 239 -17.11 16.12 33.76
N PRO A 240 -17.98 16.81 34.52
CA PRO A 240 -17.88 16.80 35.97
C PRO A 240 -17.92 15.35 36.47
N PRO A 241 -17.19 15.04 37.55
CA PRO A 241 -17.17 13.69 38.10
C PRO A 241 -18.61 13.25 38.42
N MET A 242 -18.94 12.02 38.03
CA MET A 242 -20.18 11.37 38.47
C MET A 242 -20.20 11.40 40.01
N GLY A 243 -21.32 11.84 40.59
CA GLY A 243 -21.48 11.97 42.04
C GLY A 243 -21.12 10.67 42.78
N ASP A 244 -20.71 10.82 44.03
CA ASP A 244 -20.27 9.73 44.90
C ASP A 244 -21.26 8.57 44.93
N ALA A 245 -20.85 7.42 44.41
CA ALA A 245 -21.65 6.19 44.36
C ALA A 245 -21.95 5.60 45.75
N THR A 246 -21.43 6.19 46.84
CA THR A 246 -21.69 5.78 48.22
C THR A 246 -22.82 6.56 48.91
N ALA A 247 -23.43 7.54 48.24
CA ALA A 247 -24.64 8.21 48.74
C ALA A 247 -25.84 7.24 48.72
N LYS A 248 -25.97 6.45 49.80
CA LYS A 248 -27.18 5.68 50.10
C LYS A 248 -28.34 6.67 50.20
N GLY A 249 -29.31 6.55 49.29
CA GLY A 249 -30.62 7.16 49.47
C GLY A 249 -31.23 6.63 50.76
N ASN A 250 -31.42 7.52 51.74
CA ASN A 250 -32.37 7.27 52.82
C ASN A 250 -33.78 7.41 52.25
N MET A 251 -34.58 6.36 52.49
CA MET A 251 -36.05 6.23 52.42
C MET A 251 -36.83 7.29 51.64
#